data_AF-A0A327WGY8-F1
#
_entry.id   AF-A0A327WGY8-F1
#
_cell.length_a   1.000
_cell.length_b   1.000
_cell.length_c   1.000
_cell.angle_alpha   90.00
_cell.angle_beta   90.00
_cell.angle_gamma   90.00
#
_symmetry.space_group_name_H-M   'P 1'
#
loop_
_entity.id
_entity.type
_entity.pdbx_description
1 polymer ?
#
loop_
_entity_poly.entity_id
_entity_poly.type
_entity_poly.pdbx_seq_one_letter_code
_entity_poly.pdbx_strand_id
1 'polypeptide(L)'
;MKHTITTHQLRARRDLERDTKHLVPHAMRQVSRAVNGRMPAVEITLTNAKGMAELGVQAEVELSGCTDRRRIDKARRESLRHARDAAGLAVPRADGSVLVLVNAEQHRTREDIATTLVHELTHAMQFSRRGVRDVIMRDLRAAYGVERQSRRDARAFERALKDHEREAYDTERLAANLR
;
A
#
# COMPACT_ATOMS: atom_id res chain seq x y z
N MET A 1 7.07 14.55 9.45
CA MET A 1 6.47 13.54 8.54
C MET A 1 4.97 13.82 8.48
N LYS A 2 4.43 14.10 7.29
CA LYS A 2 3.00 14.40 7.12
C LYS A 2 2.24 13.09 6.97
N HIS A 3 1.24 12.87 7.82
CA HIS A 3 0.33 11.75 7.69
C HIS A 3 -1.10 12.20 7.95
N THR A 4 -2.05 11.55 7.29
CA THR A 4 -3.49 11.74 7.51
C THR A 4 -4.10 10.35 7.71
N ILE A 5 -5.04 10.23 8.64
CA ILE A 5 -5.76 8.97 8.87
C ILE A 5 -7.25 9.23 8.64
N THR A 6 -7.85 8.43 7.76
CA THR A 6 -9.25 8.51 7.38
C THR A 6 -9.90 7.13 7.46
N THR A 7 -11.24 7.10 7.42
CA THR A 7 -12.02 5.86 7.36
C THR A 7 -12.88 5.88 6.12
N HIS A 8 -12.99 4.74 5.42
CA HIS A 8 -13.83 4.62 4.23
C HIS A 8 -14.66 3.33 4.28
N GLN A 9 -15.98 3.44 4.16
CA GLN A 9 -16.93 2.31 4.20
C GLN A 9 -16.76 1.38 5.44
N LEU A 10 -16.16 1.89 6.51
CA LEU A 10 -15.90 1.14 7.73
C LEU A 10 -17.01 1.39 8.74
N ARG A 11 -17.71 0.33 9.15
CA ARG A 11 -18.72 0.40 10.22
C ARG A 11 -18.09 -0.05 11.54
N ALA A 12 -18.26 0.77 12.59
CA ALA A 12 -18.07 0.40 13.99
C ALA A 12 -16.70 -0.19 14.40
N ARG A 13 -15.58 0.31 13.87
CA ARG A 13 -14.21 -0.04 14.30
C ARG A 13 -13.40 1.15 14.83
N ARG A 14 -13.98 1.87 15.80
CA ARG A 14 -13.37 3.07 16.43
C ARG A 14 -12.14 2.74 17.27
N ASP A 15 -12.09 1.52 17.80
CA ASP A 15 -10.95 0.90 18.47
C ASP A 15 -9.72 0.91 17.53
N LEU A 16 -9.84 0.30 16.35
CA LEU A 16 -8.75 0.28 15.37
C LEU A 16 -8.36 1.66 14.89
N GLU A 17 -9.32 2.56 14.68
CA GLU A 17 -9.02 3.93 14.29
C GLU A 17 -8.17 4.64 15.34
N ARG A 18 -8.51 4.48 16.62
CA ARG A 18 -7.73 5.02 17.73
C ARG A 18 -6.34 4.41 17.78
N ASP A 19 -6.24 3.09 17.72
CA ASP A 19 -4.95 2.39 17.76
C ASP A 19 -4.06 2.79 16.59
N THR A 20 -4.62 2.89 15.38
CA THR A 20 -3.91 3.39 14.19
C THR A 20 -3.36 4.79 14.44
N LYS A 21 -4.17 5.72 14.95
CA LYS A 21 -3.72 7.09 15.25
C LYS A 21 -2.56 7.13 16.24
N HIS A 22 -2.55 6.24 17.23
CA HIS A 22 -1.46 6.15 18.19
C HIS A 22 -0.20 5.48 17.61
N LEU A 23 -0.37 4.41 16.82
CA LEU A 23 0.74 3.62 16.31
C LEU A 23 1.48 4.31 15.16
N VAL A 24 0.77 4.98 14.26
CA VAL A 24 1.34 5.51 13.00
C VAL A 24 2.56 6.42 13.22
N PRO A 25 2.54 7.43 14.13
CA PRO A 25 3.72 8.26 14.35
C PRO A 25 4.95 7.46 14.80
N HIS A 26 4.74 6.40 15.58
CA HIS A 26 5.81 5.53 16.08
C HIS A 26 6.32 4.60 14.97
N ALA A 27 5.41 3.97 14.23
CA ALA A 27 5.72 3.10 13.10
C ALA A 27 6.53 3.86 12.03
N MET A 28 6.07 5.06 11.65
CA MET A 28 6.78 5.90 10.68
C MET A 28 8.21 6.23 11.15
N ARG A 29 8.43 6.53 12.44
CA ARG A 29 9.77 6.79 12.98
C ARG A 29 10.67 5.56 12.95
N GLN A 30 10.15 4.38 13.32
CA GLN A 30 10.90 3.13 13.30
C GLN A 30 11.31 2.77 11.87
N VAL A 31 10.35 2.76 10.96
CA VAL A 31 10.57 2.43 9.54
C VAL A 31 11.52 3.43 8.88
N SER A 32 11.37 4.73 9.14
CA SER A 32 12.25 5.77 8.57
C SER A 32 13.72 5.64 8.99
N ARG A 33 14.00 4.96 10.11
CA ARG A 33 15.38 4.70 10.60
C ARG A 33 15.96 3.40 10.06
N ALA A 34 15.10 2.43 9.76
CA ALA A 34 15.51 1.08 9.41
C ALA A 34 15.57 0.84 7.88
N VAL A 35 14.73 1.54 7.12
CA VAL A 35 14.55 1.30 5.69
C VAL A 35 15.17 2.45 4.89
N ASN A 36 15.95 2.13 3.86
CA ASN A 36 16.52 3.14 2.98
C ASN A 36 15.44 3.86 2.16
N GLY A 37 15.49 5.19 2.13
CA GLY A 37 14.56 6.05 1.41
C GLY A 37 14.25 7.34 2.16
N ARG A 38 13.21 8.04 1.74
CA ARG A 38 12.62 9.19 2.45
C ARG A 38 11.13 8.96 2.62
N MET A 39 10.66 8.96 3.86
CA MET A 39 9.24 8.75 4.16
C MET A 39 8.39 9.80 3.43
N PRO A 40 7.55 9.40 2.46
CA PRO A 40 6.70 10.33 1.73
C PRO A 40 5.57 10.85 2.64
N ALA A 41 4.74 11.75 2.11
CA ALA A 41 3.45 12.00 2.73
C ALA A 41 2.59 10.74 2.62
N VAL A 42 2.03 10.27 3.74
CA VAL A 42 1.24 9.03 3.77
C VAL A 42 -0.20 9.34 4.15
N GLU A 43 -1.14 8.90 3.33
CA GLU A 43 -2.56 8.88 3.67
C GLU A 43 -2.96 7.46 4.02
N ILE A 44 -3.40 7.23 5.26
CA ILE A 44 -3.79 5.92 5.75
C ILE A 44 -5.32 5.88 5.81
N THR A 45 -5.92 4.96 5.06
CA THR A 45 -7.37 4.76 5.07
C THR A 45 -7.71 3.40 5.66
N LEU A 46 -8.44 3.41 6.78
CA LEU A 46 -9.03 2.20 7.35
C LEU A 46 -10.33 1.89 6.61
N THR A 47 -10.42 0.68 6.06
CA THR A 47 -11.53 0.29 5.20
C THR A 47 -11.81 -1.21 5.29
N ASN A 48 -12.83 -1.69 4.58
CA ASN A 48 -13.09 -3.12 4.41
C ASN A 48 -12.49 -3.62 3.07
N ALA A 49 -12.61 -4.92 2.79
CA ALA A 49 -12.08 -5.49 1.53
C ALA A 49 -12.62 -4.78 0.28
N LYS A 50 -13.88 -4.33 0.30
CA LYS A 50 -14.51 -3.62 -0.83
C LYS A 50 -13.89 -2.25 -1.05
N GLY A 51 -13.79 -1.45 0.01
CA GLY A 51 -13.20 -0.11 -0.07
C GLY A 51 -11.70 -0.16 -0.36
N MET A 52 -10.98 -1.18 0.11
CA MET A 52 -9.59 -1.41 -0.27
C MET A 52 -9.45 -1.60 -1.79
N ALA A 53 -10.28 -2.47 -2.38
CA ALA A 53 -10.26 -2.68 -3.83
C ALA A 53 -10.68 -1.43 -4.62
N GLU A 54 -11.71 -0.72 -4.17
CA GLU A 54 -12.19 0.51 -4.83
C GLU A 54 -11.15 1.62 -4.83
N LEU A 55 -10.59 1.93 -3.66
CA LEU A 55 -9.59 3.00 -3.49
C LEU A 55 -8.24 2.62 -4.11
N GLY A 56 -7.83 1.35 -3.98
CA GLY A 56 -6.60 0.85 -4.58
C GLY A 56 -6.63 0.97 -6.10
N VAL A 57 -7.67 0.43 -6.74
CA VAL A 57 -7.83 0.56 -8.20
C VAL A 57 -7.97 2.03 -8.62
N GLN A 58 -8.65 2.87 -7.84
CA GLN A 58 -8.74 4.29 -8.17
C GLN A 58 -7.35 4.95 -8.22
N ALA A 59 -6.50 4.69 -7.22
CA ALA A 59 -5.13 5.22 -7.17
C ALA A 59 -4.25 4.66 -8.30
N GLU A 60 -4.35 3.36 -8.60
CA GLU A 60 -3.62 2.73 -9.71
C GLU A 60 -4.05 3.27 -11.08
N VAL A 61 -5.35 3.55 -11.27
CA VAL A 61 -5.90 4.14 -12.49
C VAL A 61 -5.39 5.56 -12.68
N GLU A 62 -5.38 6.37 -11.61
CA GLU A 62 -4.81 7.71 -11.64
C GLU A 62 -3.33 7.69 -12.02
N LEU A 63 -2.56 6.77 -11.40
CA LEU A 63 -1.13 6.65 -11.67
C LEU A 63 -0.83 6.10 -13.07
N SER A 64 -1.62 5.15 -13.58
CA SER A 64 -1.43 4.56 -14.91
C SER A 64 -1.94 5.47 -16.03
N GLY A 65 -2.89 6.38 -15.75
CA GLY A 65 -3.57 7.19 -16.75
C GLY A 65 -4.57 6.39 -17.60
N CYS A 66 -5.04 5.24 -17.12
CA CYS A 66 -6.01 4.42 -17.84
C CYS A 66 -7.40 5.06 -17.87
N THR A 67 -8.03 5.12 -19.03
CA THR A 67 -9.41 5.63 -19.20
C THR A 67 -10.39 4.56 -19.68
N ASP A 68 -9.92 3.35 -19.99
CA ASP A 68 -10.76 2.24 -20.46
C ASP A 68 -11.55 1.62 -19.32
N ARG A 69 -12.85 1.92 -19.28
CA ARG A 69 -13.80 1.41 -18.27
C ARG A 69 -13.80 -0.11 -18.17
N ARG A 70 -13.70 -0.85 -19.28
CA ARG A 70 -13.75 -2.32 -19.24
C ARG A 70 -12.55 -2.90 -18.49
N ARG A 71 -11.38 -2.29 -18.65
CA ARG A 71 -10.17 -2.69 -17.94
C ARG A 71 -10.22 -2.30 -16.47
N ILE A 72 -10.74 -1.11 -16.17
CA ILE A 72 -10.97 -0.65 -14.78
C ILE A 72 -11.92 -1.61 -14.05
N ASP A 73 -13.05 -1.98 -14.66
CA ASP A 73 -14.03 -2.87 -14.04
C ASP A 73 -13.52 -4.32 -13.89
N LYS A 74 -12.64 -4.77 -14.79
CA LYS A 74 -11.94 -6.04 -14.64
C LYS A 74 -10.97 -5.97 -13.44
N ALA A 75 -10.14 -4.94 -13.38
CA ALA A 75 -9.18 -4.73 -12.29
C ALA A 75 -9.88 -4.64 -10.92
N ARG A 76 -11.03 -3.94 -10.83
CA ARG A 76 -11.83 -3.89 -9.59
C ARG A 76 -12.28 -5.27 -9.11
N ARG A 77 -12.76 -6.12 -10.04
CA ARG A 77 -13.20 -7.48 -9.71
C ARG A 77 -12.05 -8.38 -9.28
N GLU A 78 -10.88 -8.22 -9.90
CA GLU A 78 -9.64 -8.92 -9.52
C GLU A 78 -9.14 -8.46 -8.16
N SER A 79 -8.99 -7.15 -7.97
CA SER A 79 -8.57 -6.52 -6.73
C SER A 79 -9.48 -6.90 -5.56
N LEU A 80 -10.81 -6.95 -5.75
CA LEU A 80 -11.74 -7.39 -4.70
C LEU A 80 -11.50 -8.83 -4.23
N ARG A 81 -11.06 -9.73 -5.12
CA ARG A 81 -10.74 -11.11 -4.71
C ARG A 81 -9.50 -11.13 -3.82
N HIS A 82 -8.47 -10.36 -4.18
CA HIS A 82 -7.25 -10.26 -3.39
C HIS A 82 -7.45 -9.50 -2.07
N ALA A 83 -8.23 -8.42 -2.08
CA ALA A 83 -8.47 -7.59 -0.90
C ALA A 83 -9.19 -8.31 0.24
N ARG A 84 -9.88 -9.44 -0.05
CA ARG A 84 -10.50 -10.27 0.99
C ARG A 84 -9.48 -10.92 1.91
N ASP A 85 -8.31 -11.27 1.37
CA ASP A 85 -7.25 -11.96 2.10
C ASP A 85 -6.07 -11.03 2.44
N ALA A 86 -6.06 -9.81 1.91
CA ALA A 86 -5.04 -8.81 2.20
C ALA A 86 -5.34 -8.02 3.48
N ALA A 87 -4.34 -7.92 4.36
CA ALA A 87 -4.39 -7.08 5.55
C ALA A 87 -4.15 -5.60 5.22
N GLY A 88 -3.23 -5.31 4.30
CA GLY A 88 -2.88 -3.96 3.87
C GLY A 88 -2.61 -3.87 2.37
N LEU A 89 -2.51 -2.64 1.90
CA LEU A 89 -2.04 -2.31 0.55
C LEU A 89 -1.48 -0.89 0.52
N ALA A 90 -0.22 -0.75 0.12
CA ALA A 90 0.40 0.54 -0.18
C ALA A 90 0.40 0.81 -1.69
N VAL A 91 -0.14 1.96 -2.10
CA VAL A 91 -0.20 2.41 -3.50
C VAL A 91 0.47 3.78 -3.64
N PRO A 92 1.50 3.95 -4.50
CA PRO A 92 2.07 5.26 -4.77
C PRO A 92 1.09 6.11 -5.58
N ARG A 93 1.05 7.42 -5.32
CA ARG A 93 0.21 8.39 -6.06
C ARG A 93 1.02 9.26 -7.02
N ALA A 94 0.32 9.88 -7.96
CA ALA A 94 0.92 10.74 -8.99
C ALA A 94 1.67 11.96 -8.39
N ASP A 95 1.22 12.48 -7.25
CA ASP A 95 1.82 13.60 -6.52
C ASP A 95 3.05 13.21 -5.68
N GLY A 96 3.40 11.91 -5.62
CA GLY A 96 4.51 11.40 -4.81
C GLY A 96 4.16 11.10 -3.36
N SER A 97 2.89 11.27 -2.96
CA SER A 97 2.37 10.69 -1.72
C SER A 97 2.09 9.19 -1.89
N VAL A 98 1.79 8.52 -0.78
CA VAL A 98 1.43 7.10 -0.76
C VAL A 98 0.10 6.93 -0.04
N LEU A 99 -0.81 6.19 -0.65
CA LEU A 99 -2.04 5.73 -0.04
C LEU A 99 -1.77 4.36 0.59
N VAL A 100 -1.94 4.26 1.90
CA VAL A 100 -1.92 2.99 2.64
C VAL A 100 -3.35 2.64 2.99
N LEU A 101 -3.83 1.52 2.48
CA LEU A 101 -5.14 0.97 2.77
C LEU A 101 -4.96 -0.14 3.80
N VAL A 102 -5.74 -0.10 4.88
CA VAL A 102 -5.72 -1.12 5.91
C VAL A 102 -7.09 -1.77 5.94
N ASN A 103 -7.15 -3.08 5.69
CA ASN A 103 -8.37 -3.86 5.76
C ASN A 103 -8.68 -4.17 7.22
N ALA A 104 -9.56 -3.38 7.82
CA ALA A 104 -9.95 -3.53 9.21
C ALA A 104 -10.54 -4.92 9.53
N GLU A 105 -11.12 -5.62 8.56
CA GLU A 105 -11.71 -6.95 8.75
C GLU A 105 -10.65 -8.03 9.04
N GLN A 106 -9.40 -7.80 8.65
CA GLN A 106 -8.26 -8.71 8.87
C GLN A 106 -7.53 -8.50 10.19
N HIS A 107 -7.92 -7.50 10.99
CA HIS A 107 -7.22 -7.15 12.22
C HIS A 107 -8.10 -7.38 13.43
N ARG A 108 -7.64 -8.20 14.38
CA ARG A 108 -8.35 -8.49 15.63
C ARG A 108 -7.69 -7.81 16.82
N THR A 109 -6.39 -7.57 16.75
CA THR A 109 -5.58 -7.04 17.85
C THR A 109 -4.82 -5.78 17.44
N ARG A 110 -4.32 -5.05 18.44
CA ARG A 110 -3.45 -3.89 18.25
C ARG A 110 -2.10 -4.30 17.64
N GLU A 111 -1.64 -5.50 17.94
CA GLU A 111 -0.41 -6.09 17.45
C GLU A 111 -0.49 -6.42 15.96
N ASP A 112 -1.64 -6.94 15.50
CA ASP A 112 -1.88 -7.22 14.07
C ASP A 112 -1.74 -5.92 13.27
N ILE A 113 -2.38 -4.84 13.74
CA ILE A 113 -2.36 -3.56 13.01
C ILE A 113 -1.00 -2.90 13.08
N ALA A 114 -0.26 -3.03 14.19
CA ALA A 114 1.12 -2.57 14.29
C ALA A 114 2.02 -3.24 13.24
N THR A 115 1.85 -4.55 13.04
CA THR A 115 2.58 -5.35 12.06
C THR A 115 2.28 -4.88 10.63
N THR A 116 1.00 -4.83 10.27
CA THR A 116 0.57 -4.34 8.94
C THR A 116 1.04 -2.91 8.68
N LEU A 117 0.94 -2.01 9.66
CA LEU A 117 1.41 -0.62 9.48
C LEU A 117 2.92 -0.57 9.19
N VAL A 118 3.73 -1.37 9.88
CA VAL A 118 5.18 -1.43 9.61
C VAL A 118 5.45 -1.97 8.22
N HIS A 119 4.73 -3.01 7.80
CA HIS A 119 4.84 -3.61 6.47
C HIS A 119 4.51 -2.58 5.37
N GLU A 120 3.32 -1.98 5.43
CA GLU A 120 2.88 -1.03 4.40
C GLU A 120 3.69 0.27 4.38
N LEU A 121 4.15 0.75 5.54
CA LEU A 121 5.05 1.92 5.61
C LEU A 121 6.43 1.60 5.04
N THR A 122 6.86 0.34 5.08
CA THR A 122 8.09 -0.10 4.42
C THR A 122 7.94 0.00 2.91
N HIS A 123 6.81 -0.43 2.34
CA HIS A 123 6.50 -0.16 0.94
C HIS A 123 6.46 1.34 0.61
N ALA A 124 5.86 2.16 1.47
CA ALA A 124 5.86 3.61 1.29
C ALA A 124 7.29 4.20 1.22
N MET A 125 8.21 3.72 2.06
CA MET A 125 9.65 4.07 1.96
C MET A 125 10.27 3.58 0.66
N GLN A 126 9.99 2.34 0.26
CA GLN A 126 10.53 1.76 -0.97
C GLN A 126 10.11 2.54 -2.21
N PHE A 127 8.87 3.04 -2.27
CA PHE A 127 8.39 3.87 -3.38
C PHE A 127 9.16 5.19 -3.54
N SER A 128 9.79 5.70 -2.47
CA SER A 128 10.63 6.90 -2.53
C SER A 128 12.02 6.65 -3.11
N ARG A 129 12.43 5.39 -3.29
CA ARG A 129 13.73 5.04 -3.85
C ARG A 129 13.78 5.40 -5.33
N ARG A 130 14.96 5.83 -5.78
CA ARG A 130 15.21 6.23 -7.17
C ARG A 130 14.78 5.12 -8.13
N GLY A 131 13.90 5.45 -9.07
CA GLY A 131 13.43 4.55 -10.13
C GLY A 131 12.37 3.53 -9.74
N VAL A 132 12.06 3.32 -8.45
CA VAL A 132 11.05 2.32 -8.03
C VAL A 132 9.67 2.71 -8.52
N ARG A 133 9.27 3.97 -8.31
CA ARG A 133 7.97 4.47 -8.76
C ARG A 133 7.82 4.41 -10.29
N ASP A 134 8.87 4.71 -11.05
CA ASP A 134 8.84 4.65 -12.52
C ASP A 134 8.61 3.23 -13.03
N VAL A 135 9.23 2.25 -12.36
CA VAL A 135 9.05 0.84 -12.66
C VAL A 135 7.63 0.40 -12.33
N ILE A 136 7.09 0.78 -11.17
CA ILE A 136 5.68 0.48 -10.79
C ILE A 136 4.71 1.11 -11.79
N MET A 137 4.91 2.38 -12.14
CA MET A 137 4.05 3.07 -13.10
C MET A 137 4.08 2.38 -14.47
N ARG A 138 5.25 1.93 -14.94
CA ARG A 138 5.36 1.16 -16.19
C ARG A 138 4.60 -0.15 -16.11
N ASP A 139 4.73 -0.87 -15.00
CA ASP A 139 4.03 -2.14 -14.80
C ASP A 139 2.51 -1.96 -14.76
N LEU A 140 2.02 -0.95 -14.02
CA LEU A 140 0.61 -0.59 -14.00
C LEU A 140 0.10 -0.20 -15.39
N ARG A 141 0.85 0.63 -16.14
CA ARG A 141 0.50 0.98 -17.52
C ARG A 141 0.40 -0.26 -18.40
N ALA A 142 1.23 -1.28 -18.17
CA ALA A 142 1.14 -2.55 -18.89
C ALA A 142 -0.05 -3.41 -18.45
N ALA A 143 -0.31 -3.52 -17.16
CA ALA A 143 -1.44 -4.25 -16.59
C ALA A 143 -2.79 -3.68 -17.07
N TYR A 144 -2.89 -2.34 -17.15
CA TYR A 144 -4.03 -1.63 -17.73
C TYR A 144 -3.95 -1.50 -19.26
N GLY A 145 -2.95 -2.09 -19.90
CA GLY A 145 -2.70 -2.13 -21.36
C GLY A 145 -2.61 -0.76 -22.03
N VAL A 146 -2.23 0.28 -21.28
CA VAL A 146 -1.89 1.62 -21.78
C VAL A 146 -0.60 1.55 -22.59
N GLU A 147 0.38 0.78 -22.11
CA GLU A 147 1.65 0.55 -22.80
C GLU A 147 2.00 -0.94 -22.85
N ARG A 148 2.89 -1.33 -23.76
CA ARG A 148 3.43 -2.70 -23.78
C ARG A 148 4.72 -2.74 -22.96
N GLN A 149 4.82 -3.70 -22.08
CA GLN A 149 6.05 -4.03 -21.34
C GLN A 149 6.69 -5.28 -21.94
N SER A 150 8.01 -5.29 -22.06
CA SER A 150 8.72 -6.48 -22.53
C SER A 150 8.69 -7.58 -21.47
N ARG A 151 8.74 -8.86 -21.89
CA ARG A 151 8.83 -10.00 -20.94
C ARG A 151 10.06 -9.91 -20.02
N ARG A 152 11.14 -9.31 -20.51
CA ARG A 152 12.37 -9.09 -19.73
C ARG A 152 12.13 -8.10 -18.60
N ASP A 153 11.44 -7.01 -18.90
CA ASP A 153 11.10 -5.97 -17.92
C ASP A 153 10.10 -6.48 -16.89
N ALA A 154 9.08 -7.23 -17.32
CA ALA A 154 8.12 -7.86 -16.40
C ALA A 154 8.82 -8.79 -15.39
N ARG A 155 9.73 -9.66 -15.85
CA ARG A 155 10.53 -10.53 -14.97
C ARG A 155 11.50 -9.76 -14.07
N ALA A 156 12.01 -8.61 -14.52
CA ALA A 156 12.84 -7.76 -13.69
C ALA A 156 12.00 -7.11 -12.58
N PHE A 157 10.80 -6.64 -12.91
CA PHE A 157 9.85 -6.11 -11.95
C PHE A 157 9.43 -7.16 -10.92
N GLU A 158 9.02 -8.36 -11.34
CA GLU A 158 8.65 -9.44 -10.43
C GLU A 158 9.77 -9.79 -9.43
N ARG A 159 11.03 -9.76 -9.87
CA ARG A 159 12.18 -9.98 -8.98
C ARG A 159 12.34 -8.83 -7.97
N ALA A 160 12.28 -7.60 -8.44
CA ALA A 160 12.34 -6.43 -7.56
C ALA A 160 11.20 -6.43 -6.53
N LEU A 161 9.98 -6.81 -6.94
CA LEU A 161 8.83 -6.92 -6.05
C LEU A 161 9.06 -7.98 -4.97
N LYS A 162 9.60 -9.16 -5.32
CA LYS A 162 9.94 -10.20 -4.34
C LYS A 162 10.99 -9.73 -3.33
N ASP A 163 11.98 -8.97 -3.76
CA ASP A 163 13.01 -8.45 -2.86
C ASP A 163 12.46 -7.35 -1.96
N HIS A 164 11.56 -6.49 -2.47
CA HIS A 164 10.85 -5.50 -1.67
C HIS A 164 9.92 -6.14 -0.64
N GLU A 165 9.17 -7.18 -1.02
CA GLU A 165 8.29 -7.93 -0.13
C GLU A 165 9.08 -8.59 1.00
N ARG A 166 10.22 -9.21 0.68
CA ARG A 166 11.10 -9.82 1.68
C ARG A 166 11.61 -8.80 2.69
N GLU A 167 12.03 -7.62 2.22
CA GLU A 167 12.45 -6.53 3.11
C GLU A 167 11.30 -6.04 4.00
N ALA A 168 10.07 -5.98 3.48
CA ALA A 168 8.89 -5.61 4.25
C ALA A 168 8.63 -6.64 5.38
N TYR A 169 8.62 -7.94 5.06
CA TYR A 169 8.52 -9.01 6.07
C TYR A 169 9.65 -8.95 7.10
N ASP A 170 10.90 -8.78 6.67
CA ASP A 170 12.02 -8.68 7.59
C ASP A 170 11.80 -7.51 8.58
N THR A 171 11.23 -6.42 8.10
CA THR A 171 11.00 -5.19 8.87
C THR A 171 9.84 -5.30 9.86
N GLU A 172 8.90 -6.25 9.69
CA GLU A 172 7.76 -6.47 10.60
C GLU A 172 8.18 -6.67 12.06
N ARG A 173 9.39 -7.18 12.31
CA ARG A 173 9.96 -7.30 13.67
C ARG A 173 9.98 -5.96 14.43
N LEU A 174 9.99 -4.83 13.73
CA LEU A 174 9.93 -3.50 14.35
C LEU A 174 8.58 -3.22 15.03
N ALA A 175 7.52 -3.94 14.67
CA ALA A 175 6.21 -3.80 15.30
C ALA A 175 6.25 -4.09 16.80
N ALA A 176 7.17 -4.97 17.24
CA ALA A 176 7.40 -5.25 18.66
C ALA A 176 7.82 -4.01 19.48
N ASN A 177 8.34 -2.96 18.81
CA ASN A 177 8.76 -1.71 19.42
C ASN A 177 7.65 -0.63 19.43
N LEU A 178 6.43 -0.96 19.01
CA LEU A 178 5.29 -0.02 18.92
C LEU A 178 4.33 -0.08 20.11
N ARG A 179 4.79 -0.67 21.23
CA ARG A 179 4.01 -0.83 22.47
C ARG A 179 3.55 0.51 23.04
#